data_AF-A0A815R2X0-F1
#
_entry.id   AF-A0A815R2X0-F1
#
_cell.length_a   1.000
_cell.length_b   1.000
_cell.length_c   1.000
_cell.angle_alpha   90.00
_cell.angle_beta   90.00
_cell.angle_gamma   90.00
#
_symmetry.space_group_name_H-M   'P 1'
#
loop_
_entity.id
_entity.type
_entity.pdbx_description
1 polymer ?
#
loop_
_entity_poly.entity_id
_entity_poly.type
_entity_poly.pdbx_seq_one_letter_code
_entity_poly.pdbx_strand_id
1 'polypeptide(L)'
;TTSTTTTTASAVNVSAYWTFDNTIADSYDVYNGQLMNSAGYTPAASTNLPYVGHGQALNLVATSNQSFLISTPFFNLSYTSFTIEAWIYYSPSTSDRGIVGQCQCAGCANQCFYLIIRNNRLYVDFTSNYLSGSTIISTTYWYHIAFVYNYETRQQILYLNGIQDAIKSNAQPYQGQNGSIHIGSAQAYSTTNFFNGYIDNVALTTRAKSSTEILCDASLMVYYSFDFPNPTVDNGPNGLDGTSSSIATAARRVNEAMRFLRASSSYFRVYGIYQISYGVTNGKPFSIALWINPALNQQYGNYLDVWDNY
;
A
#
# COMPACT_ATOMS: atom_id res chain seq x y z
N THR A 1 14.91 46.28 19.89
CA THR A 1 14.14 45.63 18.80
C THR A 1 14.52 44.17 18.71
N THR A 2 13.94 43.33 19.58
CA THR A 2 14.14 41.88 19.57
C THR A 2 13.06 41.25 18.68
N SER A 3 13.46 40.79 17.50
CA SER A 3 12.56 40.10 16.57
C SER A 3 12.29 38.68 17.07
N THR A 4 11.05 38.39 17.42
CA THR A 4 10.57 37.02 17.60
C THR A 4 10.30 36.40 16.23
N THR A 5 11.23 35.58 15.74
CA THR A 5 10.97 34.70 14.59
C THR A 5 10.04 33.58 15.02
N THR A 6 8.75 33.72 14.70
CA THR A 6 7.76 32.65 14.84
C THR A 6 8.12 31.51 13.88
N THR A 7 8.71 30.43 14.38
CA THR A 7 8.86 29.19 13.63
C THR A 7 7.47 28.61 13.36
N THR A 8 7.01 28.71 12.11
CA THR A 8 5.84 27.98 11.64
C THR A 8 6.07 26.50 11.85
N ALA A 9 5.16 25.84 12.57
CA ALA A 9 5.23 24.39 12.76
C ALA A 9 5.19 23.70 11.39
N SER A 10 6.21 22.89 11.09
CA SER A 10 6.16 21.98 9.96
C SER A 10 4.96 21.06 10.14
N ALA A 11 4.18 20.84 9.08
CA ALA A 11 3.14 19.82 9.11
C ALA A 11 3.79 18.48 9.50
N VAL A 12 3.33 17.88 10.59
CA VAL A 12 3.75 16.53 10.98
C VAL A 12 3.12 15.59 9.96
N ASN A 13 3.94 14.79 9.29
CA ASN A 13 3.45 13.74 8.41
C ASN A 13 2.77 12.67 9.28
N VAL A 14 1.44 12.78 9.43
CA VAL A 14 0.60 11.77 10.04
C VAL A 14 0.31 10.69 9.01
N SER A 15 0.57 9.44 9.39
CA SER A 15 0.21 8.24 8.64
C SER A 15 -0.61 7.30 9.51
N ALA A 16 -1.47 6.50 8.88
CA ALA A 16 -2.09 5.31 9.45
C ALA A 16 -1.90 4.16 8.44
N TYR A 17 -1.65 2.95 8.93
CA TYR A 17 -1.39 1.79 8.10
C TYR A 17 -2.05 0.54 8.69
N TRP A 18 -2.93 -0.13 7.93
CA TRP A 18 -3.58 -1.37 8.35
C TRP A 18 -3.16 -2.50 7.41
N THR A 19 -2.42 -3.47 7.93
CA THR A 19 -2.05 -4.68 7.16
C THR A 19 -3.21 -5.66 7.03
N PHE A 20 -4.20 -5.59 7.93
CA PHE A 20 -5.31 -6.54 8.02
C PHE A 20 -4.91 -8.01 8.27
N ASP A 21 -3.72 -8.23 8.85
CA ASP A 21 -3.23 -9.53 9.34
C ASP A 21 -3.95 -10.01 10.60
N ASN A 22 -5.27 -10.24 10.49
CA ASN A 22 -6.13 -10.58 11.63
C ASN A 22 -6.05 -9.57 12.79
N THR A 23 -5.76 -8.30 12.48
CA THR A 23 -5.73 -7.19 13.41
C THR A 23 -6.62 -6.04 12.93
N ILE A 24 -7.24 -5.37 13.91
CA ILE A 24 -8.00 -4.12 13.72
C ILE A 24 -7.16 -2.88 14.04
N ALA A 25 -5.96 -3.07 14.59
CA ALA A 25 -5.06 -1.98 14.92
C ALA A 25 -4.35 -1.47 13.66
N ASP A 26 -4.04 -0.17 13.64
CA ASP A 26 -3.08 0.36 12.68
C ASP A 26 -1.65 0.20 13.25
N SER A 27 -0.63 0.21 12.40
CA SER A 27 0.76 -0.04 12.81
C SER A 27 1.35 1.01 13.76
N TYR A 28 0.67 2.13 13.99
CA TYR A 28 1.06 3.14 14.98
C TYR A 28 0.19 3.12 16.25
N ASP A 29 -0.84 2.27 16.34
CA ASP A 29 -1.79 2.15 17.46
C ASP A 29 -2.52 3.48 17.80
N VAL A 30 -2.87 4.26 16.77
CA VAL A 30 -3.56 5.56 16.88
C VAL A 30 -4.95 5.54 16.25
N TYR A 31 -5.10 4.94 15.07
CA TYR A 31 -6.29 4.94 14.23
C TYR A 31 -6.90 3.54 14.11
N ASN A 32 -7.00 2.84 15.24
CA ASN A 32 -7.58 1.51 15.32
C ASN A 32 -9.06 1.53 14.88
N GLY A 33 -9.46 0.52 14.10
CA GLY A 33 -10.80 0.44 13.53
C GLY A 33 -11.67 -0.67 14.10
N GLN A 34 -12.81 -0.89 13.46
CA GLN A 34 -13.83 -1.86 13.87
C GLN A 34 -14.40 -2.60 12.65
N LEU A 35 -14.52 -3.91 12.74
CA LEU A 35 -15.18 -4.73 11.71
C LEU A 35 -16.70 -4.58 11.81
N MET A 36 -17.33 -4.16 10.71
CA MET A 36 -18.76 -3.90 10.63
C MET A 36 -19.50 -5.07 9.96
N ASN A 37 -20.69 -5.40 10.47
CA ASN A 37 -21.60 -6.42 9.92
C ASN A 37 -20.93 -7.81 9.73
N SER A 38 -20.14 -8.21 10.72
CA SER A 38 -19.38 -9.47 10.72
C SER A 38 -18.41 -9.62 9.52
N ALA A 39 -17.86 -8.49 9.04
CA ALA A 39 -16.65 -8.52 8.22
C ALA A 39 -15.54 -9.32 8.94
N GLY A 40 -14.66 -9.95 8.18
CA GLY A 40 -13.60 -10.79 8.73
C GLY A 40 -12.41 -10.86 7.79
N TYR A 41 -11.48 -11.76 8.07
CA TYR A 41 -10.23 -11.90 7.30
C TYR A 41 -10.23 -13.16 6.43
N THR A 42 -9.40 -13.19 5.39
CA THR A 42 -9.10 -14.42 4.64
C THR A 42 -8.42 -15.45 5.55
N PRO A 43 -8.61 -16.76 5.35
CA PRO A 43 -7.84 -17.77 6.10
C PRO A 43 -6.34 -17.63 5.83
N ALA A 44 -5.52 -17.66 6.88
CA ALA A 44 -4.05 -17.51 6.83
C ALA A 44 -3.30 -18.57 5.99
N ALA A 45 -3.99 -19.62 5.53
CA ALA A 45 -3.42 -20.72 4.76
C ALA A 45 -4.07 -20.87 3.37
N SER A 46 -4.64 -19.79 2.81
CA SER A 46 -5.34 -19.83 1.52
C SER A 46 -4.39 -19.88 0.32
N THR A 47 -3.88 -21.08 0.00
CA THR A 47 -3.10 -21.38 -1.22
C THR A 47 -3.81 -21.06 -2.54
N ASN A 48 -5.12 -20.78 -2.49
CA ASN A 48 -5.98 -20.50 -3.64
C ASN A 48 -6.21 -19.01 -3.92
N LEU A 49 -5.60 -18.10 -3.14
CA LEU A 49 -5.57 -16.67 -3.48
C LEU A 49 -4.26 -16.38 -4.23
N PRO A 50 -4.26 -15.60 -5.33
CA PRO A 50 -3.04 -15.13 -6.01
C PRO A 50 -2.37 -14.01 -5.21
N TYR A 51 -2.09 -14.31 -3.94
CA TYR A 51 -1.78 -13.39 -2.86
C TYR A 51 -0.45 -12.67 -3.09
N VAL A 52 -0.45 -11.34 -2.95
CA VAL A 52 0.72 -10.47 -3.19
C VAL A 52 1.37 -9.99 -1.88
N GLY A 53 0.61 -9.92 -0.79
CA GLY A 53 1.11 -9.57 0.53
C GLY A 53 1.73 -10.75 1.29
N HIS A 54 1.92 -10.55 2.59
CA HIS A 54 2.28 -11.57 3.57
C HIS A 54 1.24 -11.55 4.70
N GLY A 55 0.62 -12.69 5.02
CA GLY A 55 -0.41 -12.82 6.07
C GLY A 55 -1.85 -12.95 5.56
N GLN A 56 -2.74 -12.02 5.93
CA GLN A 56 -4.19 -12.09 5.69
C GLN A 56 -4.76 -10.76 5.17
N ALA A 57 -5.85 -10.83 4.38
CA ALA A 57 -6.57 -9.65 3.88
C ALA A 57 -7.97 -9.52 4.51
N LEU A 58 -8.48 -8.28 4.56
CA LEU A 58 -9.87 -7.99 4.92
C LEU A 58 -10.82 -8.52 3.82
N ASN A 59 -11.76 -9.39 4.20
CA ASN A 59 -12.77 -10.00 3.33
C ASN A 59 -14.14 -9.33 3.51
N LEU A 60 -14.72 -8.88 2.40
CA LEU A 60 -15.92 -8.04 2.38
C LEU A 60 -16.96 -8.55 1.38
N VAL A 61 -18.19 -8.74 1.88
CA VAL A 61 -19.37 -9.10 1.10
C VAL A 61 -20.33 -7.92 0.99
N ALA A 62 -20.50 -7.38 -0.22
CA ALA A 62 -21.30 -6.16 -0.44
C ALA A 62 -22.77 -6.34 -0.06
N THR A 63 -23.36 -7.52 -0.31
CA THR A 63 -24.76 -7.81 0.05
C THR A 63 -25.01 -7.91 1.56
N SER A 64 -23.94 -7.99 2.36
CA SER A 64 -23.98 -8.00 3.82
C SER A 64 -23.60 -6.64 4.43
N ASN A 65 -23.44 -5.59 3.60
CA ASN A 65 -23.03 -4.25 4.02
C ASN A 65 -21.72 -4.23 4.84
N GLN A 66 -20.81 -5.15 4.55
CA GLN A 66 -19.56 -5.32 5.30
C GLN A 66 -18.57 -4.19 5.00
N SER A 67 -17.87 -3.73 6.04
CA SER A 67 -16.84 -2.69 5.96
C SER A 67 -15.99 -2.68 7.24
N PHE A 68 -14.97 -1.84 7.25
CA PHE A 68 -14.13 -1.54 8.40
C PHE A 68 -14.22 -0.03 8.71
N LEU A 69 -14.48 0.32 9.96
CA LEU A 69 -14.81 1.67 10.41
C LEU A 69 -13.71 2.23 11.32
N ILE A 70 -13.22 3.44 11.03
CA ILE A 70 -12.34 4.21 11.92
C ILE A 70 -13.06 5.49 12.31
N SER A 71 -13.58 5.53 13.55
CA SER A 71 -14.41 6.61 14.07
C SER A 71 -13.64 7.65 14.88
N THR A 72 -12.57 7.25 15.57
CA THR A 72 -11.76 8.12 16.44
C THR A 72 -10.29 7.69 16.46
N PRO A 73 -9.33 8.64 16.53
CA PRO A 73 -9.51 10.08 16.40
C PRO A 73 -9.82 10.47 14.94
N PHE A 74 -10.28 11.71 14.71
CA PHE A 74 -10.57 12.19 13.36
C PHE A 74 -9.28 12.28 12.53
N PHE A 75 -9.23 11.55 11.41
CA PHE A 75 -8.13 11.65 10.45
C PHE A 75 -8.37 12.86 9.53
N ASN A 76 -7.60 13.93 9.71
CA ASN A 76 -7.84 15.19 9.02
C ASN A 76 -7.24 15.23 7.60
N LEU A 77 -8.10 15.14 6.58
CA LEU A 77 -7.77 15.32 5.17
C LEU A 77 -8.14 16.72 4.64
N SER A 78 -8.68 17.60 5.50
CA SER A 78 -9.26 18.89 5.12
C SER A 78 -8.18 19.92 4.80
N TYR A 79 -8.22 20.49 3.59
CA TYR A 79 -7.26 21.50 3.13
C TYR A 79 -5.77 21.09 3.24
N THR A 80 -5.49 19.77 3.21
CA THR A 80 -4.13 19.21 3.22
C THR A 80 -3.87 18.42 1.94
N SER A 81 -2.58 18.23 1.62
CA SER A 81 -2.19 17.18 0.68
C SER A 81 -2.35 15.82 1.35
N PHE A 82 -2.78 14.80 0.62
CA PHE A 82 -2.87 13.45 1.17
C PHE A 82 -2.72 12.37 0.10
N THR A 83 -2.41 11.16 0.55
CA THR A 83 -2.31 9.95 -0.26
C THR A 83 -3.08 8.83 0.43
N ILE A 84 -3.83 8.06 -0.36
CA ILE A 84 -4.53 6.85 0.06
C ILE A 84 -4.09 5.72 -0.86
N GLU A 85 -3.55 4.66 -0.29
CA GLU A 85 -3.06 3.47 -0.98
C GLU A 85 -3.73 2.22 -0.41
N ALA A 86 -3.92 1.22 -1.26
CA ALA A 86 -4.45 -0.08 -0.88
C ALA A 86 -4.11 -1.14 -1.93
N TRP A 87 -3.96 -2.38 -1.50
CA TRP A 87 -4.11 -3.52 -2.38
C TRP A 87 -5.59 -3.95 -2.39
N ILE A 88 -6.15 -4.21 -3.57
CA ILE A 88 -7.53 -4.68 -3.73
C ILE A 88 -7.60 -5.90 -4.65
N TYR A 89 -8.46 -6.86 -4.29
CA TYR A 89 -8.88 -7.96 -5.17
C TYR A 89 -10.38 -7.84 -5.38
N TYR A 90 -10.77 -7.49 -6.60
CA TYR A 90 -12.10 -6.99 -6.90
C TYR A 90 -13.00 -8.04 -7.55
N SER A 91 -14.29 -8.07 -7.18
CA SER A 91 -15.37 -8.70 -7.95
C SER A 91 -16.16 -7.66 -8.77
N PRO A 92 -15.92 -7.57 -10.10
CA PRO A 92 -16.66 -6.74 -11.05
C PRO A 92 -18.16 -6.77 -10.89
N SER A 93 -18.76 -5.59 -11.05
CA SER A 93 -20.20 -5.38 -10.93
C SER A 93 -20.65 -4.23 -11.82
N THR A 94 -21.94 -4.21 -12.15
CA THR A 94 -22.59 -3.08 -12.81
C THR A 94 -22.93 -1.95 -11.82
N SER A 95 -22.81 -2.20 -10.51
CA SER A 95 -23.02 -1.22 -9.45
C SER A 95 -21.70 -0.70 -8.88
N ASP A 96 -21.72 0.52 -8.36
CA ASP A 96 -20.59 1.13 -7.67
C ASP A 96 -20.17 0.33 -6.42
N ARG A 97 -18.87 0.36 -6.10
CA ARG A 97 -18.26 -0.41 -4.99
C ARG A 97 -17.29 0.48 -4.22
N GLY A 98 -17.59 0.75 -2.95
CA GLY A 98 -16.79 1.67 -2.13
C GLY A 98 -15.50 1.04 -1.64
N ILE A 99 -14.37 1.73 -1.81
CA ILE A 99 -13.05 1.26 -1.34
C ILE A 99 -12.65 2.01 -0.08
N VAL A 100 -12.62 3.35 -0.12
CA VAL A 100 -12.41 4.21 1.05
C VAL A 100 -13.32 5.43 0.95
N GLY A 101 -13.87 5.92 2.07
CA GLY A 101 -14.60 7.19 2.10
C GLY A 101 -14.52 7.91 3.45
N GLN A 102 -14.72 9.24 3.40
CA GLN A 102 -14.94 10.11 4.56
C GLN A 102 -15.98 11.15 4.16
N CYS A 103 -17.05 11.30 4.94
CA CYS A 103 -18.19 12.11 4.54
C CYS A 103 -18.77 12.91 5.71
N GLN A 104 -18.71 14.24 5.60
CA GLN A 104 -19.35 15.18 6.53
C GLN A 104 -20.78 15.54 6.08
N CYS A 105 -20.98 15.83 4.80
CA CYS A 105 -22.28 16.23 4.26
C CYS A 105 -22.45 15.74 2.82
N ALA A 106 -23.27 14.70 2.65
CA ALA A 106 -23.41 13.95 1.39
C ALA A 106 -23.86 14.76 0.16
N GLY A 107 -24.54 15.89 0.37
CA GLY A 107 -24.95 16.81 -0.70
C GLY A 107 -24.10 18.08 -0.80
N CYS A 108 -23.16 18.31 0.12
CA CYS A 108 -22.35 19.52 0.12
C CYS A 108 -21.12 19.34 -0.76
N ALA A 109 -20.88 20.27 -1.69
CA ALA A 109 -19.71 20.25 -2.55
C ALA A 109 -18.41 20.21 -1.74
N ASN A 110 -17.47 19.37 -2.16
CA ASN A 110 -16.16 19.16 -1.53
C ASN A 110 -16.14 18.59 -0.11
N GLN A 111 -17.28 18.16 0.48
CA GLN A 111 -17.35 17.68 1.87
C GLN A 111 -17.57 16.17 2.03
N CYS A 112 -17.60 15.38 0.94
CA CYS A 112 -17.56 13.93 1.04
C CYS A 112 -16.57 13.33 0.04
N PHE A 113 -15.45 12.86 0.57
CA PHE A 113 -14.49 12.05 -0.15
C PHE A 113 -15.02 10.62 -0.30
N TYR A 114 -15.06 10.13 -1.54
CA TYR A 114 -15.31 8.72 -1.82
C TYR A 114 -14.41 8.24 -2.97
N LEU A 115 -13.57 7.24 -2.67
CA LEU A 115 -12.81 6.45 -3.64
C LEU A 115 -13.55 5.12 -3.84
N ILE A 116 -14.01 4.89 -5.06
CA ILE A 116 -14.89 3.79 -5.42
C ILE A 116 -14.43 3.16 -6.74
N ILE A 117 -14.98 1.99 -7.05
CA ILE A 117 -14.99 1.44 -8.41
C ILE A 117 -16.34 1.76 -9.03
N ARG A 118 -16.33 2.42 -10.19
CA ARG A 118 -17.50 2.77 -11.00
C ARG A 118 -17.26 2.33 -12.44
N ASN A 119 -18.21 1.61 -13.05
CA ASN A 119 -18.05 1.04 -14.39
C ASN A 119 -16.74 0.25 -14.56
N ASN A 120 -16.36 -0.53 -13.53
CA ASN A 120 -15.09 -1.27 -13.42
C ASN A 120 -13.81 -0.40 -13.56
N ARG A 121 -13.85 0.89 -13.22
CA ARG A 121 -12.67 1.79 -13.16
C ARG A 121 -12.58 2.46 -11.81
N LEU A 122 -11.38 2.89 -11.41
CA LEU A 122 -11.23 3.78 -10.25
C LEU A 122 -12.00 5.08 -10.51
N TYR A 123 -12.69 5.56 -9.48
CA TYR A 123 -13.39 6.84 -9.50
C TYR A 123 -13.25 7.46 -8.12
N VAL A 124 -12.86 8.74 -8.09
CA VAL A 124 -12.76 9.52 -6.86
C VAL A 124 -13.53 10.82 -7.01
N ASP A 125 -14.18 11.26 -5.95
CA ASP A 125 -14.86 12.55 -5.89
C ASP A 125 -14.85 13.08 -4.46
N PHE A 126 -14.91 14.41 -4.31
CA PHE A 126 -15.13 15.11 -3.03
C PHE A 126 -16.59 15.61 -2.90
N THR A 127 -17.49 15.17 -3.80
CA THR A 127 -18.79 15.76 -4.19
C THR A 127 -18.60 16.94 -5.15
N SER A 128 -19.02 16.73 -6.41
CA SER A 128 -18.94 17.69 -7.53
C SER A 128 -17.52 18.08 -7.97
N ASN A 129 -16.52 17.26 -7.64
CA ASN A 129 -15.11 17.51 -7.89
C ASN A 129 -14.39 16.17 -8.20
N TYR A 130 -14.92 15.44 -9.17
CA TYR A 130 -14.52 14.06 -9.48
C TYR A 130 -13.30 13.93 -10.40
N LEU A 131 -12.68 12.77 -10.36
CA LEU A 131 -11.72 12.25 -11.33
C LEU A 131 -12.05 10.77 -11.59
N SER A 132 -12.20 10.40 -12.87
CA SER A 132 -12.35 9.01 -13.29
C SER A 132 -11.02 8.49 -13.83
N GLY A 133 -10.67 7.28 -13.43
CA GLY A 133 -9.67 6.46 -14.09
C GLY A 133 -10.07 6.07 -15.51
N SER A 134 -9.11 5.55 -16.27
CA SER A 134 -9.29 5.12 -17.67
C SER A 134 -9.22 3.60 -17.81
N THR A 135 -8.41 2.94 -16.98
CA THR A 135 -8.13 1.51 -17.02
C THR A 135 -9.24 0.69 -16.37
N ILE A 136 -9.63 -0.41 -17.04
CA ILE A 136 -10.63 -1.35 -16.53
C ILE A 136 -9.95 -2.34 -15.58
N ILE A 137 -10.48 -2.43 -14.36
CA ILE A 137 -10.11 -3.41 -13.32
C ILE A 137 -10.93 -4.68 -13.57
N SER A 138 -10.27 -5.83 -13.75
CA SER A 138 -10.94 -7.13 -13.94
C SER A 138 -11.02 -7.94 -12.65
N THR A 139 -11.73 -9.07 -12.70
CA THR A 139 -11.62 -10.15 -11.70
C THR A 139 -10.18 -10.66 -11.57
N THR A 140 -9.98 -11.55 -10.59
CA THR A 140 -8.89 -12.55 -10.54
C THR A 140 -7.46 -12.02 -10.36
N TYR A 141 -7.29 -10.72 -10.21
CA TYR A 141 -6.00 -10.11 -9.90
C TYR A 141 -6.11 -9.19 -8.69
N TRP A 142 -5.03 -9.16 -7.92
CA TRP A 142 -4.75 -8.07 -7.01
C TRP A 142 -4.24 -6.86 -7.80
N TYR A 143 -4.72 -5.68 -7.42
CA TYR A 143 -4.24 -4.40 -7.94
C TYR A 143 -3.78 -3.54 -6.77
N HIS A 144 -2.62 -2.90 -6.90
CA HIS A 144 -2.31 -1.75 -6.06
C HIS A 144 -3.06 -0.55 -6.61
N ILE A 145 -3.73 0.21 -5.76
CA ILE A 145 -4.38 1.46 -6.12
C ILE A 145 -3.76 2.58 -5.31
N ALA A 146 -3.68 3.78 -5.89
CA ALA A 146 -3.44 4.98 -5.11
C ALA A 146 -4.29 6.15 -5.59
N PHE A 147 -4.70 6.97 -4.63
CA PHE A 147 -5.21 8.31 -4.89
C PHE A 147 -4.31 9.33 -4.18
N VAL A 148 -3.76 10.27 -4.95
CA VAL A 148 -2.97 11.39 -4.44
C VAL A 148 -3.73 12.68 -4.67
N TYR A 149 -3.94 13.45 -3.60
CA TYR A 149 -4.31 14.85 -3.67
C TYR A 149 -3.13 15.72 -3.24
N ASN A 150 -2.65 16.59 -4.13
CA ASN A 150 -1.69 17.62 -3.80
C ASN A 150 -2.43 18.97 -3.68
N TYR A 151 -2.45 19.51 -2.46
CA TYR A 151 -3.13 20.77 -2.13
C TYR A 151 -2.40 21.99 -2.72
N GLU A 152 -1.06 21.98 -2.70
CA GLU A 152 -0.24 23.09 -3.19
C GLU A 152 -0.39 23.28 -4.70
N THR A 153 -0.37 22.18 -5.48
CA THR A 153 -0.56 22.22 -6.94
C THR A 153 -2.02 22.10 -7.37
N ARG A 154 -2.94 21.82 -6.43
CA ARG A 154 -4.37 21.52 -6.67
C ARG A 154 -4.56 20.42 -7.69
N GLN A 155 -3.83 19.32 -7.52
CA GLN A 155 -3.89 18.15 -8.40
C GLN A 155 -4.52 16.94 -7.70
N GLN A 156 -5.43 16.28 -8.39
CA GLN A 156 -5.91 14.93 -8.08
C GLN A 156 -5.27 13.95 -9.07
N ILE A 157 -4.73 12.83 -8.57
CA ILE A 157 -4.08 11.80 -9.38
C ILE A 157 -4.55 10.42 -8.94
N LEU A 158 -4.96 9.58 -9.88
CA LEU A 158 -5.24 8.17 -9.67
C LEU A 158 -4.09 7.33 -10.24
N TYR A 159 -3.64 6.34 -9.48
CA TYR A 159 -2.66 5.35 -9.90
C TYR A 159 -3.25 3.93 -9.80
N LEU A 160 -2.85 3.07 -10.72
CA LEU A 160 -3.15 1.64 -10.73
C LEU A 160 -1.84 0.88 -11.00
N ASN A 161 -1.50 -0.07 -10.13
CA ASN A 161 -0.25 -0.84 -10.16
C ASN A 161 1.01 0.06 -10.26
N GLY A 162 1.01 1.18 -9.52
CA GLY A 162 2.13 2.13 -9.47
C GLY A 162 2.18 3.14 -10.63
N ILE A 163 1.37 2.94 -11.68
CA ILE A 163 1.35 3.77 -12.88
C ILE A 163 0.17 4.74 -12.83
N GLN A 164 0.38 5.98 -13.25
CA GLN A 164 -0.67 7.01 -13.30
C GLN A 164 -1.74 6.60 -14.33
N ASP A 165 -2.97 6.41 -13.88
CA ASP A 165 -4.14 6.10 -14.71
C ASP A 165 -4.93 7.36 -15.10
N ALA A 166 -5.01 8.36 -14.22
CA ALA A 166 -5.66 9.63 -14.51
C ALA A 166 -5.10 10.79 -13.67
N ILE A 167 -5.22 12.01 -14.18
CA ILE A 167 -4.83 13.26 -13.48
C ILE A 167 -5.81 14.38 -13.79
N LYS A 168 -6.09 15.24 -12.79
CA LYS A 168 -6.85 16.49 -12.93
C LYS A 168 -6.14 17.61 -12.18
N SER A 169 -5.94 18.75 -12.86
CA SER A 169 -5.43 19.99 -12.28
C SER A 169 -6.58 20.94 -11.92
N ASN A 170 -6.30 21.97 -11.09
CA ASN A 170 -7.28 22.93 -10.58
C ASN A 170 -8.42 22.28 -9.76
N ALA A 171 -8.15 21.13 -9.14
CA ALA A 171 -9.09 20.46 -8.26
C ALA A 171 -9.31 21.27 -6.98
N GLN A 172 -10.57 21.43 -6.57
CA GLN A 172 -10.87 22.02 -5.26
C GLN A 172 -10.33 21.11 -4.13
N PRO A 173 -9.96 21.68 -2.97
CA PRO A 173 -9.57 20.86 -1.82
C PRO A 173 -10.77 20.09 -1.29
N TYR A 174 -10.48 18.98 -0.61
CA TYR A 174 -11.46 18.38 0.30
C TYR A 174 -11.64 19.30 1.52
N GLN A 175 -12.89 19.48 1.94
CA GLN A 175 -13.33 20.47 2.92
C GLN A 175 -14.12 19.87 4.09
N GLY A 176 -14.29 18.54 4.13
CA GLY A 176 -14.87 17.86 5.30
C GLY A 176 -13.93 17.98 6.49
N GLN A 177 -14.45 18.39 7.64
CA GLN A 177 -13.71 18.62 8.89
C GLN A 177 -14.16 17.67 10.01
N ASN A 178 -15.07 16.74 9.69
CA ASN A 178 -15.50 15.65 10.54
C ASN A 178 -15.87 14.43 9.66
N GLY A 179 -16.35 13.37 10.31
CA GLY A 179 -16.74 12.12 9.67
C GLY A 179 -15.70 11.02 9.83
N SER A 180 -16.19 9.80 10.03
CA SER A 180 -15.38 8.59 10.14
C SER A 180 -14.72 8.24 8.81
N ILE A 181 -13.55 7.59 8.85
CA ILE A 181 -13.04 6.86 7.69
C ILE A 181 -13.77 5.52 7.62
N HIS A 182 -14.25 5.17 6.43
CA HIS A 182 -14.74 3.84 6.10
C HIS A 182 -13.78 3.21 5.09
N ILE A 183 -13.31 1.99 5.38
CA ILE A 183 -12.62 1.12 4.43
C ILE A 183 -13.61 0.02 4.02
N GLY A 184 -13.66 -0.33 2.75
CA GLY A 184 -14.64 -1.29 2.24
C GLY A 184 -16.06 -0.74 2.09
N SER A 185 -16.29 0.53 2.40
CA SER A 185 -17.50 1.24 1.99
C SER A 185 -17.24 2.73 1.79
N ALA A 186 -18.08 3.39 0.99
CA ALA A 186 -18.03 4.83 0.80
C ALA A 186 -19.42 5.39 0.49
N GLN A 187 -19.76 6.51 1.11
CA GLN A 187 -21.02 7.22 0.84
C GLN A 187 -20.86 8.16 -0.35
N ALA A 188 -21.64 7.90 -1.41
CA ALA A 188 -21.78 8.78 -2.57
C ALA A 188 -23.22 9.30 -2.60
N TYR A 189 -23.41 10.58 -2.27
CA TYR A 189 -24.74 11.19 -2.10
C TYR A 189 -25.63 10.37 -1.14
N SER A 190 -26.84 10.01 -1.55
CA SER A 190 -27.82 9.24 -0.77
C SER A 190 -27.52 7.73 -0.67
N THR A 191 -26.40 7.25 -1.24
CA THR A 191 -26.13 5.81 -1.36
C THR A 191 -24.77 5.44 -0.78
N THR A 192 -24.76 4.52 0.18
CA THR A 192 -23.53 3.87 0.65
C THR A 192 -23.22 2.68 -0.24
N ASN A 193 -22.05 2.69 -0.88
CA ASN A 193 -21.56 1.62 -1.72
C ASN A 193 -20.59 0.75 -0.91
N PHE A 194 -20.78 -0.57 -0.92
CA PHE A 194 -19.94 -1.53 -0.19
C PHE A 194 -19.02 -2.29 -1.15
N PHE A 195 -17.83 -2.67 -0.70
CA PHE A 195 -16.89 -3.46 -1.50
C PHE A 195 -17.34 -4.92 -1.61
N ASN A 196 -16.87 -5.62 -2.64
CA ASN A 196 -17.01 -7.07 -2.74
C ASN A 196 -15.70 -7.70 -3.19
N GLY A 197 -15.06 -8.48 -2.31
CA GLY A 197 -13.74 -9.05 -2.50
C GLY A 197 -12.82 -8.77 -1.30
N TYR A 198 -11.53 -8.62 -1.58
CA TYR A 198 -10.50 -8.46 -0.54
C TYR A 198 -9.82 -7.09 -0.61
N ILE A 199 -9.44 -6.55 0.55
CA ILE A 199 -8.64 -5.33 0.70
C ILE A 199 -7.48 -5.65 1.67
N ASP A 200 -6.28 -5.18 1.35
CA ASP A 200 -5.04 -5.48 2.06
C ASP A 200 -4.13 -4.24 2.07
N ASN A 201 -3.24 -4.13 3.07
CA ASN A 201 -2.20 -3.10 3.20
C ASN A 201 -2.68 -1.68 2.85
N VAL A 202 -3.65 -1.17 3.62
CA VAL A 202 -4.21 0.18 3.41
C VAL A 202 -3.36 1.21 4.13
N ALA A 203 -2.88 2.22 3.40
CA ALA A 203 -2.14 3.35 3.95
C ALA A 203 -2.88 4.68 3.71
N LEU A 204 -3.02 5.47 4.76
CA LEU A 204 -3.50 6.86 4.72
C LEU A 204 -2.35 7.77 5.15
N THR A 205 -1.90 8.70 4.31
CA THR A 205 -0.80 9.63 4.63
C THR A 205 -1.19 11.07 4.35
N THR A 206 -0.91 11.99 5.28
CA THR A 206 -1.20 13.44 5.18
C THR A 206 -0.18 14.25 4.35
N ARG A 207 0.35 13.63 3.29
CA ARG A 207 1.15 14.31 2.24
C ARG A 207 0.84 13.72 0.88
N ALA A 208 1.16 14.47 -0.18
CA ALA A 208 1.20 13.91 -1.53
C ALA A 208 2.49 13.09 -1.71
N LYS A 209 2.37 11.79 -1.99
CA LYS A 209 3.49 10.95 -2.42
C LYS A 209 3.81 11.21 -3.88
N SER A 210 5.09 11.12 -4.22
CA SER A 210 5.58 11.20 -5.61
C SER A 210 5.28 9.91 -6.38
N SER A 211 5.25 9.98 -7.71
CA SER A 211 5.05 8.80 -8.56
C SER A 211 6.10 7.70 -8.35
N THR A 212 7.32 8.05 -7.92
CA THR A 212 8.37 7.07 -7.58
C THR A 212 8.02 6.30 -6.31
N GLU A 213 7.51 6.98 -5.29
CA GLU A 213 7.06 6.32 -4.05
C GLU A 213 5.85 5.43 -4.34
N ILE A 214 4.82 5.93 -5.05
CA ILE A 214 3.66 5.12 -5.45
C ILE A 214 4.06 3.88 -6.27
N LEU A 215 5.07 4.00 -7.13
CA LEU A 215 5.61 2.87 -7.90
C LEU A 215 6.37 1.88 -7.01
N CYS A 216 7.14 2.35 -6.03
CA CYS A 216 7.81 1.50 -5.05
C CYS A 216 6.79 0.70 -4.23
N ASP A 217 5.80 1.33 -3.59
CA ASP A 217 4.77 0.64 -2.81
C ASP A 217 3.97 -0.38 -3.66
N ALA A 218 3.78 -0.11 -4.94
CA ALA A 218 3.07 -1.00 -5.87
C ALA A 218 3.88 -2.21 -6.39
N SER A 219 5.21 -2.20 -6.26
CA SER A 219 6.08 -3.16 -6.97
C SER A 219 7.26 -3.71 -6.17
N LEU A 220 7.62 -3.09 -5.03
CA LEU A 220 8.71 -3.54 -4.19
C LEU A 220 8.26 -4.73 -3.36
N MET A 221 8.76 -5.92 -3.71
CA MET A 221 8.50 -7.14 -2.95
C MET A 221 9.32 -7.21 -1.66
N VAL A 222 10.64 -7.01 -1.77
CA VAL A 222 11.60 -7.12 -0.67
C VAL A 222 12.74 -6.14 -0.90
N TYR A 223 13.34 -5.63 0.17
CA TYR A 223 14.51 -4.76 0.11
C TYR A 223 15.45 -5.02 1.29
N TYR A 224 16.62 -5.61 1.02
CA TYR A 224 17.65 -5.80 2.04
C TYR A 224 18.72 -4.72 1.88
N SER A 225 18.82 -3.84 2.88
CA SER A 225 19.95 -2.92 2.98
C SER A 225 21.27 -3.66 3.24
N PHE A 226 21.23 -4.76 3.99
CA PHE A 226 22.39 -5.44 4.56
C PHE A 226 23.17 -4.60 5.61
N ASP A 227 22.58 -3.52 6.13
CA ASP A 227 23.17 -2.72 7.22
C ASP A 227 23.06 -3.43 8.59
N PHE A 228 24.03 -3.20 9.47
CA PHE A 228 24.04 -3.76 10.82
C PHE A 228 23.24 -2.89 11.80
N PRO A 229 22.73 -3.45 12.92
CA PRO A 229 22.96 -4.81 13.42
C PRO A 229 22.12 -5.91 12.75
N ASN A 230 21.19 -5.56 11.87
CA ASN A 230 20.15 -6.46 11.36
C ASN A 230 20.24 -6.68 9.84
N PRO A 231 21.35 -7.22 9.31
CA PRO A 231 21.62 -7.27 7.86
C PRO A 231 20.69 -8.20 7.08
N THR A 232 19.89 -9.03 7.76
CA THR A 232 18.95 -9.97 7.11
C THR A 232 17.49 -9.49 7.14
N VAL A 233 17.18 -8.38 7.81
CA VAL A 233 15.82 -7.86 7.90
C VAL A 233 15.35 -7.30 6.56
N ASP A 234 14.14 -7.66 6.15
CA ASP A 234 13.46 -7.03 5.02
C ASP A 234 13.07 -5.60 5.39
N ASN A 235 13.69 -4.63 4.74
CA ASN A 235 13.34 -3.21 4.82
C ASN A 235 12.30 -2.82 3.75
N GLY A 236 11.78 -3.79 3.00
CA GLY A 236 10.60 -3.67 2.14
C GLY A 236 9.28 -3.84 2.91
N PRO A 237 8.14 -3.89 2.21
CA PRO A 237 6.82 -3.84 2.85
C PRO A 237 6.31 -5.20 3.39
N ASN A 238 6.94 -6.33 3.04
CA ASN A 238 6.39 -7.67 3.31
C ASN A 238 7.03 -8.41 4.49
N GLY A 239 8.09 -7.87 5.12
CA GLY A 239 8.71 -8.46 6.30
C GLY A 239 9.32 -9.85 6.06
N LEU A 240 9.74 -10.14 4.82
CA LEU A 240 10.26 -11.45 4.43
C LEU A 240 11.73 -11.61 4.85
N ASP A 241 11.98 -11.62 6.15
CA ASP A 241 13.33 -11.68 6.72
C ASP A 241 14.15 -12.88 6.19
N GLY A 242 15.38 -12.59 5.76
CA GLY A 242 16.29 -13.59 5.23
C GLY A 242 17.06 -14.36 6.32
N THR A 243 17.79 -15.38 5.88
CA THR A 243 18.78 -16.08 6.71
C THR A 243 20.12 -16.12 5.98
N SER A 244 21.22 -16.16 6.73
CA SER A 244 22.57 -16.16 6.16
C SER A 244 23.49 -17.17 6.83
N SER A 245 24.53 -17.59 6.12
CA SER A 245 25.58 -18.50 6.60
C SER A 245 26.94 -17.96 6.18
N SER A 246 27.92 -18.04 7.08
CA SER A 246 29.32 -17.67 6.82
C SER A 246 29.47 -16.29 6.17
N ILE A 247 28.85 -15.26 6.76
CA ILE A 247 28.96 -13.87 6.30
C ILE A 247 29.78 -13.00 7.27
N ALA A 248 30.22 -11.84 6.80
CA ALA A 248 30.80 -10.77 7.60
C ALA A 248 30.34 -9.38 7.09
N THR A 249 30.67 -8.32 7.83
CA THR A 249 30.59 -6.94 7.34
C THR A 249 31.71 -6.61 6.36
N ALA A 250 31.43 -5.65 5.46
CA ALA A 250 32.40 -4.85 4.74
C ALA A 250 31.88 -3.42 4.59
N ALA A 251 32.76 -2.42 4.43
CA ALA A 251 32.32 -1.08 4.05
C ALA A 251 31.72 -1.11 2.62
N ARG A 252 30.56 -0.48 2.41
CA ARG A 252 29.87 -0.41 1.10
C ARG A 252 29.89 1.00 0.50
N ARG A 253 29.11 1.18 -0.57
CA ARG A 253 28.86 2.46 -1.26
C ARG A 253 28.34 3.60 -0.35
N VAL A 254 27.65 3.28 0.75
CA VAL A 254 27.21 4.12 1.89
C VAL A 254 27.01 3.16 3.06
N ASN A 255 27.59 3.31 4.27
CA ASN A 255 27.50 2.34 5.39
C ASN A 255 28.06 0.92 5.07
N GLU A 256 27.32 -0.18 5.30
CA GLU A 256 27.84 -1.55 5.43
C GLU A 256 27.20 -2.59 4.46
N ALA A 257 27.99 -3.49 3.88
CA ALA A 257 27.50 -4.59 3.04
C ALA A 257 27.75 -5.96 3.69
N MET A 258 26.89 -6.91 3.31
CA MET A 258 27.11 -8.33 3.52
C MET A 258 28.25 -8.83 2.64
N ARG A 259 29.28 -9.39 3.27
CA ARG A 259 30.42 -10.04 2.61
C ARG A 259 30.34 -11.55 2.82
N PHE A 260 30.25 -12.30 1.72
CA PHE A 260 30.39 -13.75 1.74
C PHE A 260 31.83 -14.16 2.06
N LEU A 261 32.01 -15.07 3.02
CA LEU A 261 33.31 -15.58 3.43
C LEU A 261 33.71 -16.82 2.61
N ARG A 262 35.01 -17.10 2.57
CA ARG A 262 35.56 -18.30 1.93
C ARG A 262 35.33 -19.55 2.80
N ALA A 263 34.09 -20.02 2.82
CA ALA A 263 33.65 -21.27 3.42
C ALA A 263 33.01 -22.17 2.35
N SER A 264 32.84 -23.45 2.63
CA SER A 264 32.14 -24.39 1.74
C SER A 264 30.65 -24.08 1.55
N SER A 265 30.06 -23.25 2.41
CA SER A 265 28.68 -22.77 2.29
C SER A 265 28.56 -21.35 2.89
N SER A 266 28.74 -20.35 2.05
CA SER A 266 28.46 -18.94 2.36
C SER A 266 27.32 -18.44 1.48
N TYR A 267 26.23 -17.99 2.10
CA TYR A 267 25.01 -17.62 1.39
C TYR A 267 24.14 -16.64 2.18
N PHE A 268 23.23 -16.01 1.45
CA PHE A 268 22.03 -15.37 1.96
C PHE A 268 20.85 -15.99 1.20
N ARG A 269 19.77 -16.31 1.91
CA ARG A 269 18.56 -16.90 1.33
C ARG A 269 17.32 -16.29 1.98
N VAL A 270 16.27 -16.17 1.19
CA VAL A 270 14.93 -15.71 1.62
C VAL A 270 13.95 -16.78 1.18
N TYR A 271 12.95 -17.06 2.01
CA TYR A 271 11.83 -17.93 1.66
C TYR A 271 10.55 -17.10 1.55
N GLY A 272 9.54 -17.63 0.86
CA GLY A 272 8.21 -17.01 0.83
C GLY A 272 7.98 -15.97 -0.26
N ILE A 273 8.93 -15.74 -1.18
CA ILE A 273 8.73 -14.86 -2.34
C ILE A 273 7.92 -15.57 -3.45
N TYR A 274 6.75 -16.11 -3.10
CA TYR A 274 5.93 -17.02 -3.91
C TYR A 274 5.46 -16.43 -5.26
N GLN A 275 5.60 -15.11 -5.46
CA GLN A 275 5.28 -14.42 -6.71
C GLN A 275 6.33 -14.63 -7.82
N ILE A 276 7.56 -15.08 -7.49
CA ILE A 276 8.69 -15.11 -8.44
C ILE A 276 8.76 -16.40 -9.29
N SER A 277 8.09 -17.50 -8.88
CA SER A 277 7.47 -18.54 -9.74
C SER A 277 7.21 -19.85 -8.98
N TYR A 278 6.04 -19.98 -8.33
CA TYR A 278 5.34 -21.27 -8.23
C TYR A 278 3.83 -21.11 -7.99
N GLY A 279 3.06 -22.16 -8.28
CA GLY A 279 1.80 -22.48 -7.61
C GLY A 279 0.55 -21.73 -8.06
N VAL A 280 0.54 -20.39 -8.05
CA VAL A 280 -0.70 -19.61 -8.21
C VAL A 280 -0.70 -18.69 -9.44
N THR A 281 0.45 -18.17 -9.87
CA THR A 281 0.58 -17.42 -11.14
C THR A 281 1.91 -17.73 -11.83
N ASN A 282 1.93 -18.75 -12.69
CA ASN A 282 3.08 -19.04 -13.55
C ASN A 282 3.39 -17.85 -14.48
N GLY A 283 4.67 -17.48 -14.59
CA GLY A 283 5.14 -16.53 -15.60
C GLY A 283 4.89 -15.05 -15.31
N LYS A 284 4.72 -14.63 -14.04
CA LYS A 284 4.79 -13.20 -13.70
C LYS A 284 6.18 -12.63 -14.03
N PRO A 285 6.27 -11.48 -14.73
CA PRO A 285 7.54 -10.79 -14.89
C PRO A 285 7.99 -10.21 -13.55
N PHE A 286 9.27 -10.35 -13.25
CA PHE A 286 9.91 -9.78 -12.07
C PHE A 286 11.20 -9.07 -12.46
N SER A 287 11.81 -8.34 -11.51
CA SER A 287 13.12 -7.72 -11.68
C SER A 287 13.85 -7.71 -10.36
N ILE A 288 15.16 -7.97 -10.41
CA ILE A 288 16.05 -7.94 -9.24
C ILE A 288 17.16 -6.95 -9.56
N ALA A 289 17.39 -5.99 -8.65
CA ALA A 289 18.47 -5.01 -8.75
C ALA A 289 19.32 -5.06 -7.48
N LEU A 290 20.65 -5.15 -7.63
CA LEU A 290 21.58 -5.19 -6.50
C LEU A 290 22.93 -4.54 -6.85
N TRP A 291 23.60 -4.02 -5.84
CA TRP A 291 25.01 -3.61 -5.92
C TRP A 291 25.90 -4.81 -5.61
N ILE A 292 26.85 -5.12 -6.51
CA ILE A 292 27.86 -6.15 -6.29
C ILE A 292 29.28 -5.56 -6.34
N ASN A 293 30.18 -6.10 -5.52
CA ASN A 293 31.61 -5.83 -5.57
C ASN A 293 32.38 -7.16 -5.70
N PRO A 294 32.59 -7.66 -6.93
CA PRO A 294 33.23 -8.96 -7.15
C PRO A 294 34.70 -8.95 -6.72
N ALA A 295 35.07 -9.84 -5.80
CA ALA A 295 36.46 -10.02 -5.43
C ALA A 295 37.23 -10.76 -6.54
N LEU A 296 38.20 -10.08 -7.16
CA LEU A 296 39.11 -10.65 -8.16
C LEU A 296 40.08 -11.65 -7.50
N ASN A 297 39.63 -12.90 -7.30
CA ASN A 297 40.52 -14.05 -7.10
C ASN A 297 39.78 -15.36 -7.41
N GLN A 298 40.24 -16.04 -8.46
CA GLN A 298 39.68 -17.30 -8.97
C GLN A 298 39.87 -18.44 -7.95
N GLN A 299 38.78 -19.14 -7.61
CA GLN A 299 38.75 -20.60 -7.38
C GLN A 299 37.37 -21.14 -7.00
N TYR A 300 36.44 -20.29 -6.54
CA TYR A 300 35.06 -20.66 -6.24
C TYR A 300 34.09 -19.71 -6.96
N GLY A 301 33.08 -20.27 -7.63
CA GLY A 301 32.05 -19.48 -8.30
C GLY A 301 31.06 -18.92 -7.29
N ASN A 302 30.85 -17.60 -7.31
CA ASN A 302 29.71 -16.98 -6.64
C ASN A 302 28.53 -17.03 -7.61
N TYR A 303 27.45 -17.70 -7.23
CA TYR A 303 26.23 -17.77 -8.02
C TYR A 303 25.11 -17.02 -7.28
N LEU A 304 24.43 -16.11 -7.98
CA LEU A 304 23.08 -15.71 -7.58
C LEU A 304 22.17 -16.79 -8.13
N ASP A 305 21.66 -17.65 -7.25
CA ASP A 305 20.72 -18.69 -7.60
C ASP A 305 19.34 -18.36 -7.03
N VAL A 306 18.30 -18.58 -7.84
CA VAL A 306 16.90 -18.42 -7.44
C VAL A 306 16.29 -19.80 -7.58
N TRP A 307 16.44 -20.59 -6.51
CA TRP A 307 16.11 -22.01 -6.49
C TRP A 307 15.23 -22.32 -5.29
N ASP A 308 14.10 -23.00 -5.55
CA ASP A 308 13.15 -23.42 -4.53
C ASP A 308 13.33 -24.91 -4.19
N ASN A 309 13.25 -25.26 -2.91
CA ASN A 309 13.43 -26.64 -2.44
C ASN A 309 12.08 -27.31 -2.19
N TYR A 310 11.65 -28.12 -3.16
CA TYR A 310 10.58 -29.14 -3.11
C TYR A 310 9.15 -28.66 -2.82
#